data_AF-A0AAJ8DXD9-F1
#
_entry.id   AF-A0AAJ8DXD9-F1
#
_cell.length_a   1.000
_cell.length_b   1.000
_cell.length_c   1.000
_cell.angle_alpha   90.00
_cell.angle_beta   90.00
_cell.angle_gamma   90.00
#
_symmetry.space_group_name_H-M   'P 1'
#
loop_
_entity.id
_entity.type
_entity.pdbx_description
1 polymer ?
#
loop_
_entity_poly.entity_id
_entity_poly.type
_entity_poly.pdbx_seq_one_letter_code
_entity_poly.pdbx_strand_id
1 'polypeptide(L)'
;MFYPMYRIWHLLLLGGFVLTGIQHVSGIDISTPEEVEAVNGTNVRLKCTFKSTDTVSLQTVVVSWKFRPINSGSEESVFHYQEAAYPPLFGRFKGHVTWSGDIMRGDASITLHEVPPTFNGTYTCQVSNRPDVHGRNGEIVLKVVDKASFSEISILAIAVGGACGVILVLLGIFVAVRFWRRRHMGNDIEMHSAEREWKDPTVCSPEEAVHLKVVQKAVEADSSDDEESEPSSGDDEEEDGLEEDDDDDDDDDNDDDDDDDDG
;
A
#
# COMPACT_ATOMS: atom_id res chain seq x y z
N MET A 1 65.49 51.34 19.03
CA MET A 1 64.96 50.40 18.02
C MET A 1 64.15 49.30 18.72
N PHE A 2 63.00 49.63 19.32
CA PHE A 2 62.26 48.73 20.22
C PHE A 2 60.73 48.94 20.15
N TYR A 3 60.11 48.64 19.00
CA TYR A 3 58.64 48.64 18.85
C TYR A 3 58.00 47.49 18.04
N PRO A 4 58.69 46.53 17.36
CA PRO A 4 57.99 45.52 16.55
C PRO A 4 57.30 44.44 17.39
N MET A 5 57.83 44.09 18.57
CA MET A 5 57.37 42.93 19.35
C MET A 5 55.95 43.10 19.92
N TYR A 6 55.54 44.32 20.28
CA TYR A 6 54.26 44.55 20.95
C TYR A 6 53.04 44.30 20.03
N ARG A 7 53.17 44.60 18.73
CA ARG A 7 52.11 44.32 17.73
C ARG A 7 51.94 42.83 17.46
N ILE A 8 53.04 42.07 17.46
CA ILE A 8 53.02 40.61 17.26
C ILE A 8 52.33 39.92 18.45
N TRP A 9 52.58 40.39 19.68
CA TRP A 9 51.91 39.89 20.88
C TRP A 9 50.38 40.09 20.81
N HIS A 10 49.90 41.27 20.42
CA HIS A 10 48.46 41.51 20.26
C HIS A 10 47.82 40.63 19.17
N LEU A 11 48.51 40.38 18.06
CA LEU A 11 48.02 39.48 17.01
C LEU A 11 47.96 38.02 17.47
N LEU A 12 48.91 37.57 18.31
CA LEU A 12 48.87 36.23 18.92
C LEU A 12 47.77 36.10 19.99
N LEU A 13 47.55 37.14 20.81
CA LEU A 13 46.44 37.16 21.77
C LEU A 13 45.07 37.13 21.08
N LEU A 14 44.88 37.90 20.02
CA LEU A 14 43.64 37.90 19.23
C LEU A 14 43.47 36.57 18.48
N GLY A 15 44.52 36.06 17.84
CA GLY A 15 44.48 34.78 17.12
C GLY A 15 44.18 33.58 18.01
N GLY A 16 44.74 33.55 19.23
CA GLY A 16 44.45 32.49 20.21
C GLY A 16 42.99 32.43 20.64
N PHE A 17 42.28 33.57 20.65
CA PHE A 17 40.87 33.64 21.04
C PHE A 17 39.90 33.09 19.99
N VAL A 18 40.31 32.97 18.71
CA VAL A 18 39.46 32.46 17.62
C VAL A 18 39.41 30.92 17.57
N LEU A 19 40.30 30.23 18.30
CA LEU A 19 40.48 28.77 18.24
C LEU A 19 39.71 27.98 19.32
N THR A 20 38.98 28.66 20.22
CA THR A 20 38.19 28.00 21.28
C THR A 20 36.69 28.13 21.03
N GLY A 21 36.13 27.21 20.23
CA GLY A 21 34.72 27.34 19.82
C GLY A 21 34.03 26.14 19.15
N ILE A 22 34.69 24.99 18.94
CA ILE A 22 34.01 23.76 18.49
C ILE A 22 33.52 23.00 19.73
N GLN A 23 32.43 23.48 20.32
CA GLN A 23 31.78 22.80 21.44
C GLN A 23 30.89 21.68 20.87
N HIS A 24 31.28 20.43 21.08
CA HIS A 24 30.54 19.28 20.56
C HIS A 24 29.19 19.19 21.25
N VAL A 25 28.11 19.42 20.50
CA VAL A 25 26.74 19.40 21.05
C VAL A 25 26.28 17.95 21.15
N SER A 26 26.36 17.40 22.36
CA SER A 26 25.66 16.16 22.71
C SER A 26 24.16 16.33 22.55
N GLY A 27 23.49 15.40 21.88
CA GLY A 27 22.05 15.44 21.73
C GLY A 27 21.45 14.34 20.86
N ILE A 28 20.11 14.33 20.83
CA ILE A 28 19.29 13.35 20.11
C ILE A 28 18.55 14.01 18.95
N ASP A 29 18.71 13.40 17.77
CA ASP A 29 17.94 13.66 16.57
C ASP A 29 16.80 12.63 16.48
N ILE A 30 15.55 13.08 16.36
CA ILE A 30 14.36 12.22 16.24
C ILE A 30 13.72 12.43 14.86
N SER A 31 13.48 11.32 14.16
CA SER A 31 12.79 11.26 12.88
C SER A 31 11.49 10.47 13.01
N THR A 32 10.39 11.18 12.82
CA THR A 32 9.01 10.69 12.70
C THR A 32 8.42 11.12 11.34
N PRO A 33 7.34 10.47 10.84
CA PRO A 33 6.49 11.08 9.83
C PRO A 33 5.71 12.26 10.45
N GLU A 34 5.43 13.30 9.67
CA GLU A 34 4.62 14.44 10.13
C GLU A 34 3.15 14.04 10.37
N GLU A 35 2.62 13.20 9.49
CA GLU A 35 1.24 12.73 9.52
C GLU A 35 1.17 11.22 9.17
N VAL A 36 0.21 10.52 9.77
CA VAL A 36 -0.12 9.12 9.48
C VAL A 36 -1.65 9.00 9.39
N GLU A 37 -2.14 8.34 8.35
CA GLU A 37 -3.54 7.95 8.23
C GLU A 37 -3.71 6.47 8.63
N ALA A 38 -4.81 6.16 9.32
CA ALA A 38 -5.22 4.81 9.69
C ALA A 38 -6.72 4.64 9.45
N VAL A 39 -7.16 3.44 9.06
CA VAL A 39 -8.60 3.14 8.95
C VAL A 39 -9.15 2.78 10.32
N ASN A 40 -10.36 3.25 10.62
CA ASN A 40 -11.13 2.92 11.82
C ASN A 40 -11.13 1.40 12.08
N GLY A 41 -10.76 0.96 13.28
CA GLY A 41 -10.66 -0.44 13.67
C GLY A 41 -9.41 -1.19 13.17
N THR A 42 -8.46 -0.53 12.50
CA THR A 42 -7.22 -1.18 12.02
C THR A 42 -6.01 -0.94 12.94
N ASN A 43 -4.91 -1.67 12.70
CA ASN A 43 -3.66 -1.53 13.45
C ASN A 43 -2.70 -0.60 12.72
N VAL A 44 -2.07 0.35 13.43
CA VAL A 44 -1.16 1.35 12.84
C VAL A 44 0.13 1.49 13.65
N ARG A 45 1.29 1.49 12.97
CA ARG A 45 2.60 1.65 13.59
C ARG A 45 3.04 3.12 13.57
N LEU A 46 3.08 3.75 14.73
CA LEU A 46 3.62 5.10 14.89
C LEU A 46 5.15 5.03 14.88
N LYS A 47 5.73 5.25 13.70
CA LYS A 47 7.18 5.13 13.48
C LYS A 47 7.93 6.29 14.15
N CYS A 48 8.75 5.98 15.15
CA CYS A 48 9.73 6.90 15.72
C CYS A 48 11.12 6.27 15.64
N THR A 49 12.08 7.00 15.08
CA THR A 49 13.48 6.57 14.99
C THR A 49 14.39 7.68 15.50
N PHE A 50 15.47 7.33 16.19
CA PHE A 50 16.37 8.28 16.85
C PHE A 50 17.85 7.99 16.57
N LYS A 51 18.68 9.02 16.72
CA LYS A 51 20.14 8.93 16.76
C LYS A 51 20.64 9.69 17.97
N SER A 52 21.66 9.14 18.63
CA SER A 52 22.38 9.76 19.76
C SER A 52 23.82 10.03 19.33
N THR A 53 24.48 10.97 20.00
CA THR A 53 25.94 11.15 19.95
C THR A 53 26.67 10.14 20.83
N ASP A 54 26.10 9.77 21.98
CA ASP A 54 26.60 8.75 22.89
C ASP A 54 26.22 7.32 22.46
N THR A 55 26.90 6.32 23.04
CA THR A 55 26.57 4.91 22.86
C THR A 55 25.16 4.59 23.35
N VAL A 56 24.37 3.90 22.53
CA VAL A 56 23.01 3.46 22.86
C VAL A 56 23.04 2.13 23.60
N SER A 57 22.25 2.02 24.68
CA SER A 57 22.03 0.77 25.43
C SER A 57 20.61 0.70 25.98
N LEU A 58 20.17 -0.50 26.38
CA LEU A 58 18.82 -0.72 26.94
C LEU A 58 18.62 -0.01 28.30
N GLN A 59 19.71 0.22 29.04
CA GLN A 59 19.71 0.85 30.36
C GLN A 59 19.81 2.39 30.30
N THR A 60 20.48 2.93 29.28
CA THR A 60 20.64 4.39 29.12
C THR A 60 19.46 5.04 28.41
N VAL A 61 18.72 4.29 27.58
CA VAL A 61 17.58 4.81 26.82
C VAL A 61 16.27 4.74 27.60
N VAL A 62 15.59 5.88 27.65
CA VAL A 62 14.21 6.01 28.14
C VAL A 62 13.35 6.63 27.03
N VAL A 63 12.21 6.00 26.74
CA VAL A 63 11.21 6.48 25.78
C VAL A 63 9.90 6.79 26.50
N SER A 64 9.27 7.92 26.16
CA SER A 64 7.92 8.25 26.56
C SER A 64 7.10 8.62 25.33
N TRP A 65 5.99 7.93 25.13
CA TRP A 65 4.97 8.30 24.15
C TRP A 65 3.79 8.95 24.86
N LYS A 66 3.34 10.06 24.28
CA LYS A 66 2.23 10.86 24.78
C LYS A 66 1.26 11.22 23.67
N PHE A 67 0.04 11.57 24.05
CA PHE A 67 -1.04 11.92 23.14
C PHE A 67 -1.69 13.24 23.54
N ARG A 68 -2.11 14.02 22.54
CA ARG A 68 -2.84 15.27 22.68
C ARG A 68 -4.05 15.25 21.75
N PRO A 69 -5.29 15.23 22.28
CA PRO A 69 -6.51 15.35 21.46
C PRO A 69 -6.52 16.65 20.66
N ILE A 70 -7.05 16.60 19.43
CA ILE A 70 -7.18 17.76 18.53
C ILE A 70 -7.90 18.93 19.23
N ASN A 71 -8.95 18.62 20.01
CA ASN A 71 -9.87 19.59 20.59
C ASN A 71 -9.35 20.15 21.94
N SER A 72 -8.08 20.57 21.97
CA SER A 72 -7.39 21.17 23.13
C SER A 72 -7.47 20.35 24.44
N GLY A 73 -7.19 19.04 24.38
CA GLY A 73 -7.14 18.19 25.56
C GLY A 73 -5.85 18.34 26.38
N SER A 74 -5.88 17.81 27.61
CA SER A 74 -4.68 17.53 28.40
C SER A 74 -3.80 16.47 27.71
N GLU A 75 -2.53 16.44 28.08
CA GLU A 75 -1.55 15.48 27.54
C GLU A 75 -1.69 14.11 28.24
N GLU A 76 -2.10 13.08 27.51
CA GLU A 76 -2.28 11.71 27.99
C GLU A 76 -0.98 10.89 27.81
N SER A 77 -0.73 9.89 28.66
CA SER A 77 0.36 8.93 28.47
C SER A 77 -0.12 7.76 27.60
N VAL A 78 0.69 7.38 26.60
CA VAL A 78 0.37 6.32 25.63
C VAL A 78 1.25 5.09 25.86
N PHE A 79 2.53 5.29 26.15
CA PHE A 79 3.48 4.19 26.39
C PHE A 79 4.73 4.69 27.12
N HIS A 80 5.40 3.81 27.86
CA HIS A 80 6.72 4.09 28.42
C HIS A 80 7.68 2.90 28.21
N TYR A 81 8.97 3.19 28.03
CA TYR A 81 10.03 2.19 27.96
C TYR A 81 11.24 2.66 28.76
N GLN A 82 11.76 1.79 29.64
CA GLN A 82 13.02 1.93 30.35
C GLN A 82 13.49 0.53 30.75
N GLU A 83 14.50 -0.02 30.06
CA GLU A 83 14.97 -1.42 30.12
C GLU A 83 13.92 -2.47 29.67
N ALA A 84 12.67 -2.31 30.10
CA ALA A 84 11.49 -3.07 29.70
C ALA A 84 10.39 -2.14 29.16
N ALA A 85 9.39 -2.75 28.53
CA ALA A 85 8.21 -2.06 28.00
C ALA A 85 7.10 -1.96 29.07
N TYR A 86 6.57 -0.77 29.27
CA TYR A 86 5.49 -0.48 30.22
C TYR A 86 4.25 0.05 29.45
N PRO A 87 3.31 -0.85 29.11
CA PRO A 87 2.03 -0.45 28.50
C PRO A 87 1.14 0.28 29.52
N PRO A 88 0.19 1.11 29.05
CA PRO A 88 -0.74 1.83 29.92
C PRO A 88 -1.72 0.87 30.61
N LEU A 89 -1.86 1.02 31.93
CA LEU A 89 -2.73 0.17 32.77
C LEU A 89 -4.19 0.66 32.85
N PHE A 90 -4.43 1.90 32.45
CA PHE A 90 -5.70 2.61 32.53
C PHE A 90 -5.83 3.63 31.38
N GLY A 91 -7.01 4.23 31.23
CA GLY A 91 -7.30 5.17 30.14
C GLY A 91 -7.46 4.49 28.77
N ARG A 92 -7.69 5.31 27.74
CA ARG A 92 -8.12 4.86 26.40
C ARG A 92 -7.13 3.97 25.66
N PHE A 93 -5.86 3.98 26.07
CA PHE A 93 -4.77 3.23 25.43
C PHE A 93 -4.53 1.86 26.06
N LYS A 94 -5.18 1.53 27.19
CA LYS A 94 -5.09 0.22 27.84
C LYS A 94 -5.47 -0.90 26.86
N GLY A 95 -4.58 -1.89 26.69
CA GLY A 95 -4.78 -3.00 25.74
C GLY A 95 -4.52 -2.66 24.27
N HIS A 96 -4.72 -1.40 23.86
CA HIS A 96 -4.59 -0.94 22.47
C HIS A 96 -3.17 -0.54 22.03
N VAL A 97 -2.13 -0.68 22.87
CA VAL A 97 -0.77 -0.24 22.52
C VAL A 97 0.28 -1.29 22.85
N THR A 98 1.12 -1.62 21.86
CA THR A 98 2.28 -2.51 22.02
C THR A 98 3.58 -1.82 21.61
N TRP A 99 4.69 -2.27 22.21
CA TRP A 99 6.03 -1.89 21.77
C TRP A 99 6.35 -2.58 20.43
N SER A 100 6.83 -1.83 19.45
CA SER A 100 7.25 -2.38 18.15
C SER A 100 8.62 -1.89 17.68
N GLY A 101 9.38 -1.22 18.55
CA GLY A 101 10.72 -0.70 18.28
C GLY A 101 11.84 -1.68 18.58
N ASP A 102 13.07 -1.22 18.33
CA ASP A 102 14.33 -1.88 18.66
C ASP A 102 15.34 -0.78 19.05
N ILE A 103 15.55 -0.63 20.36
CA ILE A 103 16.44 0.40 20.93
C ILE A 103 17.85 0.27 20.36
N MET A 104 18.37 -0.94 20.17
CA MET A 104 19.73 -1.17 19.68
C MET A 104 19.90 -0.80 18.21
N ARG A 105 18.79 -0.58 17.49
CA ARG A 105 18.75 -0.12 16.10
C ARG A 105 18.24 1.32 15.95
N GLY A 106 18.05 2.04 17.06
CA GLY A 106 17.54 3.40 17.07
C GLY A 106 16.05 3.50 16.70
N ASP A 107 15.26 2.46 16.91
CA ASP A 107 13.81 2.46 16.65
C ASP A 107 13.03 2.46 17.98
N ALA A 108 12.20 3.48 18.17
CA ALA A 108 11.40 3.73 19.37
C ALA A 108 9.89 3.63 19.10
N SER A 109 9.49 2.93 18.03
CA SER A 109 8.11 2.88 17.55
C SER A 109 7.16 2.08 18.46
N ILE A 110 5.90 2.49 18.47
CA ILE A 110 4.78 1.73 19.05
C ILE A 110 3.77 1.34 17.95
N THR A 111 3.01 0.28 18.19
CA THR A 111 1.85 -0.06 17.37
C THR A 111 0.59 0.19 18.19
N LEU A 112 -0.33 0.97 17.61
CA LEU A 112 -1.69 1.10 18.09
C LEU A 112 -2.55 0.01 17.44
N HIS A 113 -3.45 -0.59 18.20
CA HIS A 113 -4.33 -1.67 17.76
C HIS A 113 -5.79 -1.24 17.76
N GLU A 114 -6.53 -1.69 16.74
CA GLU A 114 -7.98 -1.51 16.60
C GLU A 114 -8.42 -0.04 16.75
N VAL A 115 -7.75 0.88 16.05
CA VAL A 115 -7.82 2.31 16.40
C VAL A 115 -9.21 2.92 16.17
N PRO A 116 -9.90 3.42 17.21
CA PRO A 116 -11.18 4.10 17.04
C PRO A 116 -10.98 5.55 16.59
N PRO A 117 -12.03 6.25 16.09
CA PRO A 117 -11.93 7.66 15.70
C PRO A 117 -11.54 8.59 16.87
N THR A 118 -11.66 8.12 18.11
CA THR A 118 -11.27 8.88 19.30
C THR A 118 -9.76 8.93 19.54
N PHE A 119 -8.95 8.15 18.80
CA PHE A 119 -7.49 8.20 18.81
C PHE A 119 -6.92 9.31 17.90
N ASN A 120 -7.78 10.08 17.20
CA ASN A 120 -7.40 11.25 16.40
C ASN A 120 -6.69 12.33 17.26
N GLY A 121 -5.47 12.72 16.87
CA GLY A 121 -4.68 13.73 17.58
C GLY A 121 -3.19 13.64 17.34
N THR A 122 -2.42 14.42 18.09
CA THR A 122 -0.96 14.47 17.98
C THR A 122 -0.33 13.49 18.97
N TYR A 123 0.55 12.63 18.47
CA TYR A 123 1.37 11.72 19.27
C TYR A 123 2.80 12.24 19.33
N THR A 124 3.34 12.37 20.54
CA THR A 124 4.67 12.90 20.79
C THR A 124 5.59 11.77 21.27
N CYS A 125 6.63 11.49 20.50
CA CYS A 125 7.72 10.57 20.84
C CYS A 125 8.86 11.34 21.51
N GLN A 126 9.12 11.05 22.78
CA GLN A 126 10.20 11.64 23.57
C GLN A 126 11.24 10.55 23.84
N VAL A 127 12.48 10.73 23.40
CA VAL A 127 13.59 9.79 23.60
C VAL A 127 14.75 10.51 24.31
N SER A 128 15.33 9.85 25.30
CA SER A 128 16.57 10.28 25.98
C SER A 128 17.52 9.09 26.11
N ASN A 129 18.84 9.31 26.01
CA ASN A 129 19.89 8.29 26.09
C ASN A 129 21.01 8.83 27.00
N ARG A 130 20.86 8.72 28.31
CA ARG A 130 21.68 9.49 29.27
C ARG A 130 23.19 9.24 29.04
N PRO A 131 24.03 10.30 28.92
CA PRO A 131 23.77 11.71 29.23
C PRO A 131 23.16 12.56 28.10
N ASP A 132 23.01 12.06 26.87
CA ASP A 132 22.25 12.73 25.80
C ASP A 132 20.75 12.84 26.18
N VAL A 133 20.39 13.95 26.82
CA VAL A 133 19.00 14.29 27.20
C VAL A 133 18.45 15.50 26.43
N HIS A 134 19.29 16.17 25.64
CA HIS A 134 18.92 17.34 24.85
C HIS A 134 18.54 16.92 23.43
N GLY A 135 17.28 17.07 23.05
CA GLY A 135 16.78 16.73 21.73
C GLY A 135 15.45 17.41 21.45
N ARG A 136 14.99 17.36 20.20
CA ARG A 136 13.63 17.77 19.84
C ARG A 136 12.75 16.52 19.80
N ASN A 137 11.57 16.60 20.41
CA ASN A 137 10.58 15.52 20.33
C ASN A 137 10.23 15.21 18.87
N GLY A 138 9.96 13.94 18.57
CA GLY A 138 9.24 13.57 17.36
C GLY A 138 7.74 13.80 17.58
N GLU A 139 7.05 14.35 16.59
CA GLU A 139 5.60 14.52 16.62
C GLU A 139 4.99 13.87 15.37
N ILE A 140 3.78 13.31 15.52
CA ILE A 140 3.01 12.65 14.48
C ILE A 140 1.55 13.07 14.64
N VAL A 141 0.91 13.61 13.61
CA VAL A 141 -0.56 13.75 13.56
C VAL A 141 -1.14 12.42 13.09
N LEU A 142 -1.94 11.75 13.93
CA LEU A 142 -2.70 10.57 13.53
C LEU A 142 -4.11 10.99 13.09
N LYS A 143 -4.45 10.66 11.84
CA LYS A 143 -5.81 10.74 11.31
C LYS A 143 -6.44 9.36 11.24
N VAL A 144 -7.53 9.15 11.95
CA VAL A 144 -8.36 7.94 11.85
C VAL A 144 -9.58 8.25 10.97
N VAL A 145 -9.72 7.50 9.87
CA VAL A 145 -10.72 7.68 8.81
C VAL A 145 -11.53 6.39 8.58
N ASP A 146 -12.76 6.48 8.09
CA ASP A 146 -13.59 5.27 7.88
C ASP A 146 -13.25 4.50 6.59
N LYS A 147 -12.47 5.09 5.68
CA LYS A 147 -12.06 4.49 4.39
C LYS A 147 -10.64 4.94 4.06
N ALA A 148 -9.81 4.01 3.59
CA ALA A 148 -8.43 4.32 3.20
C ALA A 148 -8.39 5.33 2.04
N SER A 149 -7.60 6.39 2.18
CA SER A 149 -7.26 7.23 1.03
C SER A 149 -6.29 6.51 0.11
N PHE A 150 -6.53 6.60 -1.20
CA PHE A 150 -5.57 6.21 -2.22
C PHE A 150 -4.90 7.47 -2.73
N SER A 151 -3.56 7.53 -2.68
CA SER A 151 -2.80 8.65 -3.24
C SER A 151 -3.17 8.85 -4.72
N GLU A 152 -3.44 10.09 -5.11
CA GLU A 152 -3.78 10.47 -6.49
C GLU A 152 -2.76 9.92 -7.51
N ILE A 153 -1.47 9.93 -7.13
CA ILE A 153 -0.36 9.41 -7.93
C ILE A 153 -0.52 7.89 -8.18
N SER A 154 -1.02 7.14 -7.20
CA SER A 154 -1.31 5.70 -7.34
C SER A 154 -2.50 5.46 -8.29
N ILE A 155 -3.56 6.25 -8.17
CA ILE A 155 -4.74 6.16 -9.05
C ILE A 155 -4.33 6.45 -10.50
N LEU A 156 -3.57 7.53 -10.73
CA LEU A 156 -3.04 7.90 -12.04
C LEU A 156 -2.09 6.83 -12.61
N ALA A 157 -1.20 6.28 -11.78
CA ALA A 157 -0.28 5.22 -12.20
C ALA A 157 -1.02 3.93 -12.62
N ILE A 158 -2.09 3.55 -11.90
CA ILE A 158 -2.94 2.40 -12.26
C ILE A 158 -3.67 2.67 -13.58
N ALA A 159 -4.27 3.86 -13.75
CA ALA A 159 -4.99 4.22 -14.97
C ALA A 159 -4.08 4.23 -16.22
N VAL A 160 -2.91 4.88 -16.13
CA VAL A 160 -1.92 4.94 -17.23
C VAL A 160 -1.31 3.56 -17.49
N GLY A 161 -0.93 2.83 -16.44
CA GLY A 161 -0.37 1.48 -16.55
C GLY A 161 -1.35 0.50 -17.21
N GLY A 162 -2.63 0.55 -16.83
CA GLY A 162 -3.70 -0.25 -17.44
C GLY A 162 -3.88 0.07 -18.93
N ALA A 163 -3.98 1.36 -19.29
CA ALA A 163 -4.11 1.78 -20.68
C ALA A 163 -2.92 1.34 -21.55
N CYS A 164 -1.68 1.54 -21.07
CA CYS A 164 -0.47 1.06 -21.77
C CYS A 164 -0.43 -0.46 -21.88
N GLY A 165 -0.83 -1.19 -20.83
CA GLY A 165 -0.91 -2.66 -20.84
C GLY A 165 -1.89 -3.18 -21.90
N VAL A 166 -3.10 -2.62 -21.96
CA VAL A 166 -4.12 -2.99 -22.97
C VAL A 166 -3.60 -2.72 -24.40
N ILE A 167 -2.96 -1.58 -24.64
CA ILE A 167 -2.38 -1.26 -25.96
C ILE A 167 -1.31 -2.29 -26.35
N LEU A 168 -0.41 -2.66 -25.44
CA LEU A 168 0.64 -3.65 -25.70
C LEU A 168 0.06 -5.06 -25.94
N VAL A 169 -0.99 -5.46 -25.23
CA VAL A 169 -1.70 -6.74 -25.45
C VAL A 169 -2.36 -6.77 -26.84
N LEU A 170 -3.06 -5.70 -27.23
CA LEU A 170 -3.70 -5.59 -28.56
C LEU A 170 -2.65 -5.64 -29.70
N LEU A 171 -1.52 -4.96 -29.53
CA LEU A 171 -0.39 -5.02 -30.48
C LEU A 171 0.21 -6.44 -30.56
N GLY A 172 0.37 -7.12 -29.42
CA GLY A 172 0.84 -8.50 -29.35
C GLY A 172 -0.08 -9.46 -30.10
N ILE A 173 -1.39 -9.37 -29.88
CA ILE A 173 -2.41 -10.16 -30.58
C ILE A 173 -2.37 -9.88 -32.09
N PHE A 174 -2.31 -8.61 -32.50
CA PHE A 174 -2.22 -8.23 -33.92
C PHE A 174 -0.98 -8.81 -34.60
N VAL A 175 0.19 -8.78 -33.95
CA VAL A 175 1.43 -9.37 -34.45
C VAL A 175 1.32 -10.90 -34.53
N ALA A 176 0.77 -11.55 -33.50
CA ALA A 176 0.57 -13.01 -33.49
C ALA A 176 -0.36 -13.49 -34.61
N VAL A 177 -1.52 -12.85 -34.77
CA VAL A 177 -2.48 -13.14 -35.86
C VAL A 177 -1.83 -12.91 -37.23
N ARG A 178 -1.07 -11.83 -37.39
CA ARG A 178 -0.36 -11.56 -38.67
C ARG A 178 0.76 -12.56 -38.93
N PHE A 179 1.44 -13.06 -37.90
CA PHE A 179 2.45 -14.11 -38.03
C PHE A 179 1.82 -15.46 -38.42
N TRP A 180 0.73 -15.87 -37.76
CA TRP A 180 -0.01 -17.09 -38.09
C TRP A 180 -0.59 -17.06 -39.51
N ARG A 181 -1.20 -15.94 -39.95
CA ARG A 181 -1.67 -15.77 -41.34
C ARG A 181 -0.53 -15.93 -42.35
N ARG A 182 0.63 -15.29 -42.12
CA ARG A 182 1.81 -15.46 -43.00
C ARG A 182 2.34 -16.90 -43.01
N ARG A 183 2.31 -17.61 -41.89
CA ARG A 183 2.78 -19.00 -41.80
C ARG A 183 1.85 -19.96 -42.54
N HIS A 184 0.54 -19.83 -42.37
CA HIS A 184 -0.46 -20.63 -43.09
C HIS A 184 -0.24 -20.53 -44.60
N MET A 185 -0.13 -19.31 -45.12
CA MET A 185 0.15 -19.01 -46.53
C MET A 185 1.48 -19.62 -47.06
N GLY A 186 2.40 -20.02 -46.19
CA GLY A 186 3.60 -20.77 -46.58
C GLY A 186 3.34 -22.27 -46.70
N ASN A 187 2.64 -22.85 -45.71
CA ASN A 187 2.25 -24.25 -45.70
C ASN A 187 1.30 -24.61 -46.88
N ASP A 188 0.40 -23.69 -47.25
CA ASP A 188 -0.51 -23.85 -48.40
C ASP A 188 0.24 -24.06 -49.74
N ILE A 189 1.41 -23.43 -49.89
CA ILE A 189 2.25 -23.54 -51.09
C ILE A 189 2.98 -24.89 -51.13
N GLU A 190 3.54 -25.31 -49.99
CA GLU A 190 4.34 -26.53 -49.87
C GLU A 190 3.52 -27.80 -50.16
N MET A 191 2.28 -27.86 -49.66
CA MET A 191 1.35 -28.96 -49.96
C MET A 191 1.01 -29.02 -51.47
N HIS A 192 0.90 -27.86 -52.12
CA HIS A 192 0.51 -27.79 -53.52
C HIS A 192 1.62 -28.23 -54.50
N SER A 193 2.88 -28.20 -54.06
CA SER A 193 4.01 -28.86 -54.74
C SER A 193 4.00 -30.38 -54.56
N ALA A 194 3.79 -30.88 -53.34
CA ALA A 194 3.85 -32.31 -53.03
C ALA A 194 2.83 -33.14 -53.82
N GLU A 195 1.61 -32.63 -54.06
CA GLU A 195 0.61 -33.35 -54.86
C GLU A 195 0.93 -33.40 -56.37
N ARG A 196 1.82 -32.52 -56.87
CA ARG A 196 2.22 -32.50 -58.29
C ARG A 196 3.32 -33.49 -58.63
N GLU A 197 4.15 -33.88 -57.67
CA GLU A 197 5.28 -34.79 -57.91
C GLU A 197 4.85 -36.26 -58.06
N TRP A 198 3.69 -36.64 -57.50
CA TRP A 198 3.19 -38.02 -57.51
C TRP A 198 2.34 -38.41 -58.76
N LYS A 199 2.44 -37.68 -59.88
CA LYS A 199 1.58 -37.86 -61.07
C LYS A 199 2.32 -37.81 -62.42
N ASP A 200 3.28 -38.72 -62.64
CA ASP A 200 3.75 -39.11 -63.99
C ASP A 200 3.85 -40.64 -64.16
N PRO A 201 2.85 -41.26 -64.80
CA PRO A 201 2.95 -42.58 -65.40
C PRO A 201 2.89 -42.49 -66.94
N THR A 202 4.00 -42.11 -67.56
CA THR A 202 4.17 -42.19 -69.02
C THR A 202 4.15 -43.66 -69.51
N VAL A 203 3.21 -44.03 -70.41
CA VAL A 203 3.39 -44.95 -71.58
C VAL A 203 2.06 -45.28 -72.33
N CYS A 204 2.06 -45.00 -73.63
CA CYS A 204 1.32 -45.58 -74.78
C CYS A 204 -0.16 -46.07 -74.76
N SER A 205 -0.90 -45.50 -75.74
CA SER A 205 -1.90 -46.12 -76.66
C SER A 205 -3.40 -46.21 -76.30
N PRO A 206 -4.28 -46.14 -77.34
CA PRO A 206 -5.76 -46.30 -77.25
C PRO A 206 -6.17 -47.80 -77.21
N GLU A 207 -7.44 -48.25 -77.15
CA GLU A 207 -8.70 -47.75 -77.73
C GLU A 207 -9.95 -48.04 -76.84
N GLU A 208 -11.09 -47.45 -77.23
CA GLU A 208 -12.46 -47.69 -76.71
C GLU A 208 -12.74 -47.26 -75.23
N ALA A 209 -13.95 -46.85 -74.80
CA ALA A 209 -15.22 -46.67 -75.50
C ALA A 209 -16.12 -45.57 -74.87
N VAL A 210 -16.88 -44.87 -75.73
CA VAL A 210 -18.32 -44.51 -75.56
C VAL A 210 -18.77 -43.47 -74.48
N HIS A 211 -19.14 -42.28 -74.99
CA HIS A 211 -20.32 -41.43 -74.66
C HIS A 211 -20.50 -40.85 -73.22
N LEU A 212 -21.12 -39.67 -72.99
CA LEU A 212 -21.69 -38.66 -73.89
C LEU A 212 -21.47 -37.23 -73.34
N LYS A 213 -21.35 -36.26 -74.27
CA LYS A 213 -21.59 -34.81 -74.07
C LYS A 213 -23.11 -34.55 -73.78
N VAL A 214 -23.65 -33.41 -73.34
CA VAL A 214 -23.24 -31.99 -73.19
C VAL A 214 -24.25 -31.40 -72.15
N VAL A 215 -23.92 -30.51 -71.18
CA VAL A 215 -23.83 -29.02 -71.28
C VAL A 215 -25.15 -28.40 -71.81
N GLN A 216 -25.78 -27.33 -71.29
CA GLN A 216 -25.38 -25.95 -70.89
C GLN A 216 -26.39 -25.43 -69.80
N LYS A 217 -26.08 -24.47 -68.90
CA LYS A 217 -26.28 -22.99 -69.00
C LYS A 217 -27.76 -22.56 -69.24
N ALA A 218 -28.35 -21.53 -68.63
CA ALA A 218 -27.90 -20.25 -67.99
C ALA A 218 -28.67 -20.00 -66.64
N VAL A 219 -28.37 -19.08 -65.71
CA VAL A 219 -28.22 -17.59 -65.74
C VAL A 219 -29.45 -16.90 -66.38
N GLU A 220 -30.35 -16.26 -65.62
CA GLU A 220 -30.47 -14.82 -65.26
C GLU A 220 -31.78 -14.70 -64.40
N ALA A 221 -32.11 -13.74 -63.52
CA ALA A 221 -31.49 -12.54 -62.90
C ALA A 221 -32.30 -12.18 -61.60
N ASP A 222 -31.73 -11.53 -60.55
CA ASP A 222 -31.93 -10.10 -60.13
C ASP A 222 -33.15 -9.78 -59.21
N SER A 223 -33.01 -8.77 -58.33
CA SER A 223 -34.00 -8.13 -57.40
C SER A 223 -34.64 -9.01 -56.28
N SER A 224 -35.14 -8.50 -55.14
CA SER A 224 -34.93 -7.22 -54.40
C SER A 224 -35.57 -7.30 -52.98
N ASP A 225 -35.42 -6.22 -52.20
CA ASP A 225 -36.28 -5.75 -51.08
C ASP A 225 -36.09 -6.33 -49.65
N ASP A 226 -36.33 -5.43 -48.67
CA ASP A 226 -36.24 -5.58 -47.22
C ASP A 226 -37.60 -6.01 -46.58
N GLU A 227 -37.62 -6.34 -45.27
CA GLU A 227 -38.46 -5.65 -44.25
C GLU A 227 -38.40 -6.26 -42.82
N GLU A 228 -38.94 -5.51 -41.85
CA GLU A 228 -39.15 -5.72 -40.40
C GLU A 228 -39.11 -7.15 -39.77
N SER A 229 -38.61 -7.23 -38.52
CA SER A 229 -39.38 -7.84 -37.40
C SER A 229 -38.82 -7.56 -35.98
N GLU A 230 -39.65 -6.93 -35.16
CA GLU A 230 -39.75 -7.07 -33.68
C GLU A 230 -41.25 -7.33 -33.37
N PRO A 231 -41.72 -7.58 -32.12
CA PRO A 231 -41.00 -7.78 -30.84
C PRO A 231 -41.37 -9.12 -30.15
N SER A 232 -40.92 -9.33 -28.91
CA SER A 232 -41.62 -10.19 -27.94
C SER A 232 -41.38 -9.73 -26.50
N SER A 233 -42.39 -9.88 -25.64
CA SER A 233 -42.50 -9.31 -24.29
C SER A 233 -42.43 -10.39 -23.19
N GLY A 234 -42.12 -9.99 -21.96
CA GLY A 234 -42.21 -10.88 -20.80
C GLY A 234 -41.63 -10.29 -19.50
N ASP A 235 -42.36 -9.36 -18.89
CA ASP A 235 -42.27 -9.09 -17.44
C ASP A 235 -43.30 -9.96 -16.71
N ASP A 236 -43.05 -10.32 -15.44
CA ASP A 236 -44.05 -10.57 -14.38
C ASP A 236 -43.30 -10.76 -13.03
N GLU A 237 -43.94 -10.43 -11.90
CA GLU A 237 -43.36 -10.40 -10.53
C GLU A 237 -44.03 -11.44 -9.57
N GLU A 238 -43.85 -11.29 -8.24
CA GLU A 238 -44.34 -12.17 -7.14
C GLU A 238 -43.67 -13.58 -7.10
N GLU A 239 -43.57 -14.37 -6.01
CA GLU A 239 -43.91 -14.34 -4.57
C GLU A 239 -42.84 -15.29 -3.88
N ASP A 240 -42.59 -15.44 -2.58
CA ASP A 240 -43.14 -14.95 -1.30
C ASP A 240 -42.00 -14.80 -0.22
N GLY A 241 -42.20 -15.18 1.06
CA GLY A 241 -41.10 -15.72 1.91
C GLY A 241 -40.53 -14.92 3.10
N LEU A 242 -41.36 -14.39 4.01
CA LEU A 242 -40.92 -13.93 5.35
C LEU A 242 -41.19 -15.00 6.42
N GLU A 243 -40.22 -15.26 7.30
CA GLU A 243 -40.48 -15.77 8.66
C GLU A 243 -39.65 -14.94 9.65
N GLU A 244 -40.35 -14.22 10.53
CA GLU A 244 -39.86 -13.60 11.75
C GLU A 244 -40.29 -14.50 12.92
N ASP A 245 -39.41 -14.77 13.88
CA ASP A 245 -39.74 -15.32 15.19
C ASP A 245 -38.95 -14.51 16.22
N ASP A 246 -39.67 -13.73 17.05
CA ASP A 246 -39.17 -13.06 18.26
C ASP A 246 -39.32 -14.01 19.48
N ASP A 247 -39.33 -13.45 20.70
CA ASP A 247 -39.67 -14.08 21.98
C ASP A 247 -38.64 -15.12 22.51
N ASP A 248 -38.27 -15.16 23.80
CA ASP A 248 -38.71 -14.37 24.96
C ASP A 248 -37.62 -14.29 26.05
N ASP A 249 -37.92 -13.53 27.11
CA ASP A 249 -37.14 -13.22 28.32
C ASP A 249 -36.45 -14.40 29.06
N ASP A 250 -35.44 -14.05 29.88
CA ASP A 250 -35.37 -14.52 31.28
C ASP A 250 -34.51 -13.52 32.10
N ASP A 251 -35.07 -13.01 33.22
CA ASP A 251 -34.38 -12.16 34.20
C ASP A 251 -33.49 -13.00 35.15
N ASP A 252 -32.46 -12.38 35.75
CA ASP A 252 -31.85 -12.91 36.99
C ASP A 252 -31.12 -11.78 37.78
N ASP A 253 -31.90 -10.93 38.45
CA ASP A 253 -31.38 -9.97 39.44
C ASP A 253 -30.57 -10.70 40.52
N ASN A 254 -29.39 -10.18 40.87
CA ASN A 254 -28.60 -10.64 42.01
C ASN A 254 -28.10 -9.45 42.83
N ASP A 255 -29.04 -8.82 43.56
CA ASP A 255 -28.75 -8.12 44.81
C ASP A 255 -28.71 -9.15 45.95
N ASP A 256 -27.61 -9.20 46.70
CA ASP A 256 -27.41 -9.80 48.04
C ASP A 256 -25.92 -9.54 48.38
N ASP A 257 -25.52 -8.42 49.00
CA ASP A 257 -25.60 -8.02 50.43
C ASP A 257 -24.39 -8.48 51.31
N ASP A 258 -24.25 -7.81 52.46
CA ASP A 258 -23.43 -8.10 53.66
C ASP A 258 -21.88 -7.96 53.66
N ASP A 259 -21.45 -6.81 54.24
CA ASP A 259 -20.61 -6.68 55.46
C ASP A 259 -19.05 -6.73 55.51
N ASP A 260 -18.54 -5.81 56.37
CA ASP A 260 -17.35 -5.80 57.25
C ASP A 260 -15.92 -6.13 56.70
N ASP A 261 -14.81 -5.47 57.07
CA ASP A 261 -14.36 -4.94 58.38
C ASP A 261 -13.13 -3.98 58.21
N ASP A 262 -12.67 -3.36 59.30
CA ASP A 262 -11.60 -2.35 59.42
C ASP A 262 -10.18 -2.77 58.96
N GLY A 263 -9.35 -1.78 58.54
CA GLY A 263 -7.91 -1.96 58.20
C GLY A 263 -7.10 -0.70 57.92
#